data_AF-A0A3B4XPR7-F1
#
_entry.id   AF-A0A3B4XPR7-F1
#
_cell.length_a   1.000
_cell.length_b   1.000
_cell.length_c   1.000
_cell.angle_alpha   90.00
_cell.angle_beta   90.00
_cell.angle_gamma   90.00
#
_symmetry.space_group_name_H-M   'P 1'
#
loop_
_entity.id
_entity.type
_entity.pdbx_description
1 polymer ?
#
loop_
_entity_poly.entity_id
_entity_poly.type
_entity_poly.pdbx_seq_one_letter_code
_entity_poly.pdbx_strand_id
1 'polypeptide(L)'
;MKHHLSPATPGRTLQQDPAPASVKSVVVSSVVMSYIQQKCAKELDKIQGNNFVIEIQPDLRTAHSNPGVTVQVTFRPQHTSVQPVHADYVRQRFITFYQRTASDLEATLVPVSSQSHKDLQRRFPQLLITPSFNKDEAKVSGPFMHIAQLKEFLLKNTPSPSKSPVSKGAASSRTSGPQPTHSKDPEDEPCLICMEQIVTREKETLRCKHSFCRDCLKRAFHYKPVCPTCGQLYGTLTGTQPEGGTMTVTKNSSSLPGYKKYGTIIIQYYIPSGIQKEAHPNPGQPYEGVSRTAYLPDSSEGRMIVKLLRRAFDQKLIFTVGQSSTSGRNNTVTWNDIHHKTSTHGGPTHYGYPDPGYLSRVQDELKVKGIE
;
A
#
# COMPACT_ATOMS: atom_id res chain seq x y z
N MET A 1 -43.48 -58.75 -47.71
CA MET A 1 -42.38 -58.67 -46.72
C MET A 1 -42.12 -57.19 -46.46
N LYS A 2 -42.49 -56.71 -45.27
CA LYS A 2 -42.31 -55.31 -44.85
C LYS A 2 -40.90 -55.17 -44.25
N HIS A 3 -40.01 -54.41 -44.90
CA HIS A 3 -38.74 -54.01 -44.31
C HIS A 3 -38.93 -52.65 -43.62
N HIS A 4 -38.85 -52.66 -42.29
CA HIS A 4 -38.81 -51.47 -41.45
C HIS A 4 -37.46 -50.76 -41.63
N LEU A 5 -37.50 -49.52 -42.08
CA LEU A 5 -36.39 -48.56 -42.00
C LEU A 5 -36.47 -47.87 -40.62
N SER A 6 -35.48 -48.14 -39.76
CA SER A 6 -35.25 -47.40 -38.52
C SER A 6 -34.48 -46.10 -38.82
N PRO A 7 -34.83 -44.95 -38.20
CA PRO A 7 -34.09 -43.72 -38.38
C PRO A 7 -32.79 -43.73 -37.55
N ALA A 8 -31.70 -43.28 -38.18
CA ALA A 8 -30.39 -43.12 -37.57
C ALA A 8 -30.40 -42.02 -36.50
N THR A 9 -29.95 -42.35 -35.29
CA THR A 9 -29.71 -41.42 -34.20
C THR A 9 -28.44 -40.59 -34.50
N PRO A 10 -28.47 -39.25 -34.48
CA PRO A 10 -27.27 -38.44 -34.67
C PRO A 10 -26.31 -38.63 -33.50
N GLY A 11 -25.04 -38.90 -33.84
CA GLY A 11 -23.95 -38.97 -32.89
C GLY A 11 -23.88 -37.71 -32.03
N ARG A 12 -23.87 -37.91 -30.72
CA ARG A 12 -23.72 -36.89 -29.69
C ARG A 12 -22.31 -36.28 -29.86
N THR A 13 -22.20 -35.18 -30.60
CA THR A 13 -20.99 -34.36 -30.60
C THR A 13 -20.80 -33.88 -29.16
N LEU A 14 -19.70 -34.29 -28.53
CA LEU A 14 -19.25 -33.74 -27.27
C LEU A 14 -18.99 -32.25 -27.48
N GLN A 15 -20.00 -31.44 -27.17
CA GLN A 15 -19.89 -30.01 -27.06
C GLN A 15 -18.91 -29.77 -25.90
N GLN A 16 -17.68 -29.38 -26.22
CA GLN A 16 -16.75 -28.86 -25.23
C GLN A 16 -17.47 -27.71 -24.51
N ASP A 17 -17.63 -27.86 -23.20
CA ASP A 17 -18.11 -26.80 -22.34
C ASP A 17 -17.31 -25.52 -22.62
N PRO A 18 -17.96 -24.36 -22.77
CA PRO A 18 -17.24 -23.10 -22.93
C PRO A 18 -16.39 -22.89 -21.67
N ALA A 19 -15.08 -22.67 -21.89
CA ALA A 19 -14.14 -22.37 -20.82
C ALA A 19 -14.72 -21.26 -19.91
N PRO A 20 -14.74 -21.45 -18.57
CA PRO A 20 -15.33 -20.46 -17.68
C PRO A 20 -14.62 -19.13 -17.86
N ALA A 21 -15.39 -18.05 -17.99
CA ALA A 21 -14.91 -16.68 -18.16
C ALA A 21 -13.75 -16.40 -17.20
N SER A 22 -12.55 -16.24 -17.75
CA SER A 22 -11.34 -16.13 -16.94
C SER A 22 -11.28 -14.76 -16.27
N VAL A 23 -11.30 -14.78 -14.95
CA VAL A 23 -11.15 -13.59 -14.11
C VAL A 23 -9.75 -13.02 -14.37
N LYS A 24 -9.68 -11.73 -14.71
CA LYS A 24 -8.40 -11.09 -15.04
C LYS A 24 -7.45 -11.10 -13.83
N SER A 25 -6.26 -11.64 -14.03
CA SER A 25 -5.20 -11.61 -13.03
C SER A 25 -4.77 -10.17 -12.71
N VAL A 26 -4.14 -10.00 -11.55
CA VAL A 26 -3.63 -8.72 -11.07
C VAL A 26 -2.12 -8.84 -10.90
N VAL A 27 -1.36 -7.92 -11.50
CA VAL A 27 0.09 -7.84 -11.30
C VAL A 27 0.38 -6.86 -10.17
N VAL A 28 1.16 -7.29 -9.19
CA VAL A 28 1.43 -6.54 -7.96
C VAL A 28 2.88 -6.66 -7.53
N SER A 29 3.38 -5.74 -6.69
CA SER A 29 4.74 -5.78 -6.14
C SER A 29 4.98 -7.05 -5.29
N SER A 30 6.08 -7.75 -5.57
CA SER A 30 6.53 -8.93 -4.82
C SER A 30 6.86 -8.61 -3.36
N VAL A 31 7.40 -7.42 -3.09
CA VAL A 31 7.75 -6.97 -1.73
C VAL A 31 6.50 -6.81 -0.87
N VAL A 32 5.47 -6.14 -1.40
CA VAL A 32 4.20 -5.95 -0.71
C VAL A 32 3.51 -7.30 -0.50
N MET A 33 3.52 -8.17 -1.52
CA MET A 33 2.93 -9.51 -1.39
C MET A 33 3.65 -10.38 -0.38
N SER A 34 4.98 -10.35 -0.33
CA SER A 34 5.76 -11.08 0.67
C SER A 34 5.42 -10.62 2.09
N TYR A 35 5.23 -9.31 2.28
CA TYR A 35 4.75 -8.77 3.55
C TYR A 35 3.34 -9.26 3.87
N ILE A 36 2.39 -9.18 2.93
CA ILE A 36 1.01 -9.64 3.11
C ILE A 36 0.99 -11.13 3.51
N GLN A 37 1.74 -11.99 2.82
CA GLN A 37 1.79 -13.41 3.10
C GLN A 37 2.35 -13.72 4.50
N GLN A 38 3.30 -12.91 4.99
CA GLN A 38 3.96 -13.18 6.28
C GLN A 38 3.30 -12.48 7.47
N LYS A 39 2.70 -11.31 7.27
CA LYS A 39 2.20 -10.45 8.34
C LYS A 39 0.69 -10.20 8.30
N CYS A 40 0.04 -10.47 7.16
CA CYS A 40 -1.40 -10.25 6.96
C CYS A 40 -2.12 -11.47 6.39
N ALA A 41 -1.59 -12.68 6.65
CA ALA A 41 -2.15 -13.93 6.12
C ALA A 41 -3.63 -14.11 6.50
N LYS A 42 -3.99 -13.78 7.76
CA LYS A 42 -5.37 -13.90 8.24
C LYS A 42 -6.35 -13.02 7.46
N GLU A 43 -5.95 -11.81 7.10
CA GLU A 43 -6.74 -10.88 6.30
C GLU A 43 -6.86 -11.36 4.86
N LEU A 44 -5.79 -11.92 4.30
CA LEU A 44 -5.80 -12.54 2.98
C LEU A 44 -6.74 -13.76 2.94
N ASP A 45 -6.71 -14.61 3.97
CA ASP A 45 -7.60 -15.77 4.12
C ASP A 45 -9.07 -15.35 4.21
N LYS A 46 -9.38 -14.25 4.90
CA LYS A 46 -10.74 -13.68 4.96
C LYS A 46 -11.24 -13.18 3.60
N ILE A 47 -10.34 -12.70 2.73
CA ILE A 47 -10.69 -12.26 1.37
C ILE A 47 -10.93 -13.45 0.47
N GLN A 48 -10.07 -14.46 0.57
CA GLN A 48 -10.21 -15.73 -0.15
C GLN A 48 -11.52 -16.45 0.22
N GLY A 49 -11.82 -16.55 1.52
CA GLY A 49 -12.92 -17.36 2.03
C GLY A 49 -12.79 -18.83 1.64
N ASN A 50 -13.92 -19.55 1.62
CA ASN A 50 -13.92 -21.00 1.31
C ASN A 50 -14.14 -21.30 -0.18
N ASN A 51 -14.55 -20.29 -0.96
CA ASN A 51 -15.03 -20.51 -2.33
C ASN A 51 -13.97 -20.24 -3.40
N PHE A 52 -12.85 -19.63 -3.02
CA PHE A 52 -11.80 -19.21 -3.93
C PHE A 52 -10.42 -19.66 -3.44
N VAL A 53 -9.46 -19.65 -4.35
CA VAL A 53 -8.03 -19.76 -4.07
C VAL A 53 -7.36 -18.53 -4.69
N ILE A 54 -6.59 -17.82 -3.88
CA ILE A 54 -5.73 -16.73 -4.36
C ILE A 54 -4.37 -17.34 -4.65
N GLU A 55 -4.10 -17.59 -5.92
CA GLU A 55 -2.83 -18.15 -6.39
C GLU A 55 -1.87 -17.01 -6.71
N ILE A 56 -0.62 -17.14 -6.26
CA ILE A 56 0.45 -16.15 -6.50
C ILE A 56 1.53 -16.84 -7.30
N GLN A 57 1.78 -16.35 -8.51
CA GLN A 57 2.78 -16.89 -9.43
C GLN A 57 3.82 -15.83 -9.79
N PRO A 58 5.07 -16.21 -10.07
CA PRO A 58 6.07 -15.28 -10.59
C PRO A 58 5.55 -14.62 -11.88
N ASP A 59 5.74 -13.30 -12.00
CA ASP A 59 5.39 -12.60 -13.25
C ASP A 59 6.44 -12.92 -14.33
N LEU A 60 6.09 -13.81 -15.25
CA LEU A 60 6.99 -14.27 -16.32
C LEU A 60 7.22 -13.20 -17.40
N ARG A 61 6.44 -12.10 -17.42
CA ARG A 61 6.59 -11.03 -18.43
C ARG A 61 7.77 -10.10 -18.16
N THR A 62 8.30 -10.09 -16.93
CA THR A 62 9.44 -9.24 -16.53
C THR A 62 10.76 -10.01 -16.47
N ALA A 63 10.78 -11.28 -16.89
CA ALA A 63 11.95 -12.18 -16.80
C ALA A 63 13.21 -11.65 -17.52
N HIS A 64 13.05 -10.79 -18.54
CA HIS A 64 14.15 -10.25 -19.33
C HIS A 64 14.64 -8.86 -18.90
N SER A 65 13.92 -8.16 -18.01
CA SER A 65 14.24 -6.78 -17.63
C SER A 65 14.42 -6.57 -16.13
N ASN A 66 13.78 -7.38 -15.27
CA ASN A 66 14.04 -7.42 -13.83
C ASN A 66 13.34 -8.63 -13.17
N PRO A 67 14.03 -9.76 -12.94
CA PRO A 67 13.42 -10.94 -12.33
C PRO A 67 12.99 -10.66 -10.88
N GLY A 68 11.72 -10.91 -10.54
CA GLY A 68 11.25 -10.98 -9.15
C GLY A 68 10.70 -9.69 -8.51
N VAL A 69 10.47 -8.62 -9.27
CA VAL A 69 9.89 -7.35 -8.74
C VAL A 69 8.37 -7.39 -8.63
N THR A 70 7.71 -8.13 -9.53
CA THR A 70 6.25 -8.28 -9.57
C THR A 70 5.85 -9.75 -9.50
N VAL A 71 4.65 -9.99 -8.98
CA VAL A 71 3.98 -11.29 -8.98
C VAL A 71 2.60 -11.15 -9.60
N GLN A 72 2.16 -12.21 -10.27
CA GLN A 72 0.82 -12.30 -10.83
C GLN A 72 -0.09 -13.03 -9.83
N VAL A 73 -1.22 -12.40 -9.51
CA VAL A 73 -2.24 -12.94 -8.61
C VAL A 73 -3.46 -13.36 -9.41
N THR A 74 -3.86 -14.62 -9.26
CA THR A 74 -5.01 -15.23 -9.92
C THR A 74 -6.06 -15.67 -8.91
N PHE A 75 -7.34 -15.47 -9.25
CA PHE A 75 -8.47 -15.78 -8.38
C PHE A 75 -9.21 -16.96 -8.97
N ARG A 76 -9.01 -18.15 -8.39
CA ARG A 76 -9.59 -19.38 -8.91
C ARG A 76 -10.79 -19.81 -8.06
N PRO A 77 -11.99 -20.00 -8.63
CA PRO A 77 -13.08 -20.62 -7.90
C PRO A 77 -12.75 -22.08 -7.57
N GLN A 78 -13.09 -22.53 -6.36
CA GLN A 78 -12.91 -23.93 -5.96
C GLN A 78 -14.01 -24.85 -6.51
N HIS A 79 -15.18 -24.29 -6.82
CA HIS A 79 -16.33 -25.04 -7.34
C HIS A 79 -16.83 -24.42 -8.65
N THR A 80 -17.22 -25.28 -9.60
CA THR A 80 -17.75 -24.92 -10.92
C THR A 80 -19.09 -24.16 -10.87
N SER A 81 -19.76 -24.14 -9.71
CA SER A 81 -21.04 -23.45 -9.49
C SER A 81 -20.90 -21.96 -9.13
N VAL A 82 -19.68 -21.45 -8.97
CA VAL A 82 -19.44 -20.07 -8.54
C VAL A 82 -19.56 -19.11 -9.74
N GLN A 83 -20.49 -18.16 -9.65
CA GLN A 83 -20.71 -17.17 -10.71
C GLN A 83 -19.50 -16.23 -10.89
N PRO A 84 -19.16 -15.82 -12.13
CA PRO A 84 -18.04 -14.90 -12.42
C PRO A 84 -18.06 -13.59 -11.62
N VAL A 85 -19.26 -13.07 -11.30
CA VAL A 85 -19.46 -11.84 -10.51
C VAL A 85 -18.85 -11.95 -9.10
N HIS A 86 -18.87 -13.13 -8.50
CA HIS A 86 -18.29 -13.35 -7.17
C HIS A 86 -16.76 -13.31 -7.21
N ALA A 87 -16.17 -13.75 -8.31
CA ALA A 87 -14.74 -13.74 -8.49
C ALA A 87 -14.21 -12.31 -8.74
N ASP A 88 -14.97 -11.50 -9.49
CA ASP A 88 -14.70 -10.06 -9.60
C ASP A 88 -14.80 -9.35 -8.24
N TYR A 89 -15.76 -9.73 -7.40
CA TYR A 89 -15.87 -9.19 -6.04
C TYR A 89 -14.65 -9.54 -5.17
N VAL A 90 -14.22 -10.80 -5.15
CA VAL A 90 -13.01 -11.23 -4.42
C VAL A 90 -11.77 -10.50 -4.94
N ARG A 91 -11.65 -10.39 -6.28
CA ARG A 91 -10.58 -9.63 -6.92
C ARG A 91 -10.56 -8.17 -6.48
N GLN A 92 -11.72 -7.49 -6.45
CA GLN A 92 -11.78 -6.09 -6.00
C GLN A 92 -11.42 -5.95 -4.52
N ARG A 93 -11.92 -6.85 -3.65
CA ARG A 93 -11.55 -6.86 -2.23
C ARG A 93 -10.05 -7.06 -2.03
N PHE A 94 -9.43 -7.96 -2.80
CA PHE A 94 -7.99 -8.13 -2.81
C PHE A 94 -7.27 -6.85 -3.26
N ILE A 95 -7.71 -6.22 -4.35
CA ILE A 95 -7.09 -4.98 -4.84
C ILE A 95 -7.16 -3.88 -3.78
N THR A 96 -8.31 -3.66 -3.16
CA THR A 96 -8.45 -2.65 -2.10
C THR A 96 -7.57 -2.96 -0.89
N PHE A 97 -7.54 -4.20 -0.45
CA PHE A 97 -6.68 -4.64 0.66
C PHE A 97 -5.19 -4.47 0.33
N TYR A 98 -4.80 -4.90 -0.87
CA TYR A 98 -3.44 -4.75 -1.38
C TYR A 98 -3.03 -3.28 -1.43
N GLN A 99 -3.86 -2.42 -2.03
CA GLN A 99 -3.60 -0.99 -2.14
C GLN A 99 -3.47 -0.34 -0.76
N ARG A 100 -4.40 -0.63 0.16
CA ARG A 100 -4.32 -0.12 1.54
C ARG A 100 -3.04 -0.55 2.24
N THR A 101 -2.63 -1.81 2.06
CA THR A 101 -1.38 -2.33 2.64
C THR A 101 -0.17 -1.67 1.99
N ALA A 102 -0.16 -1.56 0.66
CA ALA A 102 0.93 -0.95 -0.10
C ALA A 102 1.15 0.52 0.27
N SER A 103 0.07 1.29 0.45
CA SER A 103 0.14 2.70 0.82
C SER A 103 0.64 2.95 2.24
N ASP A 104 0.57 1.95 3.12
CA ASP A 104 1.07 2.03 4.49
C ASP A 104 2.47 1.42 4.65
N LEU A 105 2.90 0.60 3.68
CA LEU A 105 4.14 -0.15 3.71
C LEU A 105 5.33 0.68 3.21
N GLU A 106 6.32 0.88 4.06
CA GLU A 106 7.62 1.44 3.70
C GLU A 106 8.67 0.31 3.70
N ALA A 107 9.77 0.49 2.97
CA ALA A 107 10.94 -0.37 3.06
C ALA A 107 12.21 0.49 3.19
N THR A 108 13.08 0.13 4.13
CA THR A 108 14.32 0.85 4.40
C THR A 108 15.45 -0.13 4.71
N LEU A 109 16.69 0.30 4.54
CA LEU A 109 17.87 -0.43 4.99
C LEU A 109 18.28 0.12 6.34
N VAL A 110 18.53 -0.77 7.29
CA VAL A 110 19.02 -0.41 8.62
C VAL A 110 20.30 -1.17 8.93
N PRO A 111 21.28 -0.54 9.59
CA PRO A 111 22.49 -1.21 10.05
C PRO A 111 22.12 -2.15 11.21
N VAL A 112 22.33 -3.44 11.02
CA VAL A 112 21.98 -4.47 12.02
C VAL A 112 23.03 -5.59 11.96
N SER A 113 23.67 -5.88 13.09
CA SER A 113 24.55 -7.05 13.21
C SER A 113 23.71 -8.34 13.34
N SER A 114 24.22 -9.48 12.88
CA SER A 114 23.45 -10.73 12.80
C SER A 114 22.87 -11.23 14.14
N GLN A 115 23.48 -10.87 15.28
CA GLN A 115 22.95 -11.20 16.61
C GLN A 115 21.73 -10.36 17.01
N SER A 116 21.53 -9.18 16.41
CA SER A 116 20.45 -8.24 16.71
C SER A 116 19.16 -8.50 15.92
N HIS A 117 19.18 -9.33 14.86
CA HIS A 117 18.00 -9.58 14.01
C HIS A 117 16.82 -10.18 14.78
N LYS A 118 17.08 -11.22 15.59
CA LYS A 118 16.03 -11.91 16.36
C LYS A 118 15.41 -11.00 17.42
N ASP A 119 16.22 -10.15 18.03
CA ASP A 119 15.75 -9.24 19.07
C ASP A 119 14.96 -8.08 18.49
N LEU A 120 15.41 -7.52 17.36
CA LEU A 120 14.63 -6.53 16.62
C LEU A 120 13.31 -7.12 16.13
N GLN A 121 13.30 -8.33 15.58
CA GLN A 121 12.08 -8.97 15.10
C GLN A 121 11.09 -9.24 16.23
N ARG A 122 11.58 -9.57 17.44
CA ARG A 122 10.76 -9.76 18.65
C ARG A 122 10.15 -8.44 19.13
N ARG A 123 10.93 -7.36 19.09
CA ARG A 123 10.54 -6.03 19.55
C ARG A 123 9.61 -5.31 18.56
N PHE A 124 9.78 -5.60 17.27
CA PHE A 124 8.99 -5.04 16.17
C PHE A 124 8.31 -6.18 15.39
N PRO A 125 7.33 -6.88 15.98
CA PRO A 125 6.71 -8.06 15.36
C PRO A 125 5.96 -7.74 14.06
N GLN A 126 5.56 -6.49 13.86
CA GLN A 126 4.88 -6.01 12.66
C GLN A 126 5.83 -5.66 11.52
N LEU A 127 7.14 -5.64 11.77
CA LEU A 127 8.14 -5.46 10.72
C LEU A 127 8.53 -6.82 10.16
N LEU A 128 8.81 -6.83 8.86
CA LEU A 128 9.49 -7.91 8.17
C LEU A 128 10.95 -7.52 8.00
N ILE A 129 11.83 -8.21 8.73
CA ILE A 129 13.26 -7.97 8.71
C ILE A 129 13.93 -9.10 7.92
N THR A 130 14.41 -8.80 6.72
CA THR A 130 15.13 -9.76 5.87
C THR A 130 16.61 -9.38 5.76
N PRO A 131 17.54 -10.35 5.77
CA PRO A 131 18.95 -10.08 5.52
C PRO A 131 19.16 -9.33 4.19
N SER A 132 20.04 -8.34 4.18
CA SER A 132 20.52 -7.71 2.95
C SER A 132 21.69 -8.50 2.34
N PHE A 133 22.12 -8.14 1.14
CA PHE A 133 23.37 -8.63 0.55
C PHE A 133 24.59 -8.21 1.39
N ASN A 134 24.48 -7.07 2.07
CA ASN A 134 25.46 -6.63 3.05
C ASN A 134 25.17 -7.27 4.42
N LYS A 135 26.16 -7.94 5.01
CA LYS A 135 26.01 -8.66 6.30
C LYS A 135 25.77 -7.73 7.49
N ASP A 136 26.10 -6.45 7.34
CA ASP A 136 25.94 -5.42 8.37
C ASP A 136 24.62 -4.63 8.23
N GLU A 137 23.78 -4.98 7.25
CA GLU A 137 22.50 -4.32 7.01
C GLU A 137 21.35 -5.33 6.88
N ALA A 138 20.18 -4.91 7.34
CA ALA A 138 18.93 -5.62 7.12
C ALA A 138 17.99 -4.75 6.30
N LYS A 139 17.31 -5.37 5.33
CA LYS A 139 16.15 -4.77 4.69
C LYS A 139 14.97 -4.95 5.61
N VAL A 140 14.35 -3.85 5.99
CA VAL A 140 13.17 -3.84 6.85
C VAL A 140 12.00 -3.26 6.08
N SER A 141 10.92 -4.01 6.00
CA SER A 141 9.65 -3.55 5.44
C SER A 141 8.52 -3.67 6.44
N GLY A 142 7.58 -2.74 6.42
CA GLY A 142 6.45 -2.75 7.35
C GLY A 142 5.69 -1.43 7.36
N PRO A 143 4.63 -1.33 8.18
CA PRO A 143 3.85 -0.11 8.32
C PRO A 143 4.76 1.05 8.72
N PHE A 144 4.55 2.23 8.13
CA PHE A 144 5.43 3.38 8.30
C PHE A 144 5.70 3.72 9.78
N MET A 145 4.67 3.58 10.64
CA MET A 145 4.80 3.83 12.09
C MET A 145 5.84 2.93 12.74
N HIS A 146 5.86 1.65 12.41
CA HIS A 146 6.81 0.70 12.99
C HIS A 146 8.22 0.92 12.45
N ILE A 147 8.35 1.35 11.19
CA ILE A 147 9.64 1.73 10.62
C ILE A 147 10.19 2.99 11.30
N ALA A 148 9.34 3.99 11.55
CA ALA A 148 9.74 5.19 12.29
C ALA A 148 10.19 4.86 13.72
N GLN A 149 9.45 4.01 14.44
CA GLN A 149 9.83 3.53 15.78
C GLN A 149 11.17 2.79 15.76
N LEU A 150 11.42 1.97 14.74
CA LEU A 150 12.70 1.28 14.58
C LEU A 150 13.84 2.30 14.36
N LYS A 151 13.66 3.28 13.46
CA LYS A 151 14.67 4.32 13.19
C LYS A 151 15.01 5.09 14.47
N GLU A 152 14.00 5.50 15.25
CA GLU A 152 14.20 6.19 16.54
C GLU A 152 14.91 5.30 17.57
N PHE A 153 14.53 4.03 17.64
CA PHE A 153 15.20 3.05 18.51
C PHE A 153 16.67 2.88 18.15
N LEU A 154 17.01 2.81 16.87
CA LEU A 154 18.40 2.68 16.42
C LEU A 154 19.20 3.95 16.73
N LEU A 155 18.63 5.14 16.51
CA LEU A 155 19.28 6.41 16.85
C LEU A 155 19.62 6.51 18.35
N LYS A 156 18.72 6.05 19.23
CA LYS A 156 18.94 6.06 20.69
C LYS A 156 19.99 5.06 21.17
N ASN A 157 20.27 4.01 20.40
CA ASN A 157 21.18 2.92 20.78
C ASN A 157 22.46 2.89 19.93
N THR A 158 22.71 3.90 19.09
CA THR A 158 23.98 4.01 18.36
C THR A 158 25.04 4.51 19.34
N PRO A 159 26.14 3.76 19.56
CA PRO A 159 27.18 4.19 20.49
C PRO A 159 27.93 5.41 19.96
N SER A 160 27.84 6.54 20.66
CA SER A 160 28.75 7.68 20.47
C SER A 160 30.20 7.26 20.78
N PRO A 161 31.21 7.74 20.05
CA PRO A 161 32.59 7.45 20.39
C PRO A 161 33.02 8.26 21.62
N SER A 162 33.60 7.55 22.59
CA SER A 162 34.28 8.04 23.80
C SER A 162 33.42 8.45 25.01
N LYS A 163 33.37 7.59 26.02
CA LYS A 163 34.09 7.74 27.31
C LYS A 163 33.72 6.56 28.25
N SER A 164 34.68 5.69 28.52
CA SER A 164 34.69 4.78 29.68
C SER A 164 35.38 5.49 30.87
N PRO A 165 35.40 4.94 32.11
CA PRO A 165 34.72 3.77 32.68
C PRO A 165 33.88 4.15 33.94
N VAL A 166 33.15 3.29 34.64
CA VAL A 166 33.64 2.40 35.72
C VAL A 166 32.58 1.33 36.05
N SER A 167 33.09 0.11 36.20
CA SER A 167 32.46 -1.12 36.69
C SER A 167 32.04 -1.09 38.16
N LYS A 168 30.86 -1.63 38.48
CA LYS A 168 30.63 -2.49 39.66
C LYS A 168 29.64 -3.58 39.30
N GLY A 169 30.00 -4.82 39.63
CA GLY A 169 29.31 -6.05 39.21
C GLY A 169 28.41 -6.68 40.26
N ALA A 170 27.91 -7.87 39.89
CA ALA A 170 27.10 -8.84 40.65
C ALA A 170 25.68 -8.33 41.03
N ALA A 171 24.61 -9.12 41.05
CA ALA A 171 24.45 -10.56 41.15
C ALA A 171 23.08 -11.02 40.58
N SER A 172 23.01 -12.31 40.25
CA SER A 172 21.81 -13.06 39.84
C SER A 172 20.72 -13.05 40.91
N SER A 173 19.45 -12.87 40.51
CA SER A 173 18.29 -13.29 41.29
C SER A 173 17.13 -13.61 40.35
N ARG A 174 16.88 -14.90 40.20
CA ARG A 174 15.68 -15.44 39.55
C ARG A 174 14.50 -15.19 40.48
N THR A 175 13.47 -14.52 39.98
CA THR A 175 12.15 -14.54 40.60
C THR A 175 11.12 -14.77 39.51
N SER A 176 10.54 -15.96 39.57
CA SER A 176 9.34 -16.37 38.87
C SER A 176 8.19 -15.48 39.34
N GLY A 177 7.54 -14.76 38.42
CA GLY A 177 6.33 -13.98 38.66
C GLY A 177 5.28 -14.27 37.59
N PRO A 178 3.98 -14.19 37.92
CA PRO A 178 2.94 -15.03 37.31
C PRO A 178 2.52 -14.58 35.91
N GLN A 179 1.98 -15.53 35.14
CA GLN A 179 1.23 -15.28 33.90
C GLN A 179 0.18 -14.15 34.09
N PRO A 180 -0.05 -13.29 33.09
CA PRO A 180 -1.16 -12.36 33.13
C PRO A 180 -2.47 -13.14 32.95
N THR A 181 -3.27 -13.12 34.02
CA THR A 181 -4.68 -13.45 34.01
C THR A 181 -5.43 -12.49 33.08
N HIS A 182 -6.21 -13.05 32.16
CA HIS A 182 -7.19 -12.32 31.36
C HIS A 182 -8.26 -11.68 32.27
N SER A 183 -8.13 -10.40 32.58
CA SER A 183 -9.24 -9.54 32.99
C SER A 183 -9.77 -8.81 31.75
N LYS A 184 -10.99 -9.15 31.35
CA LYS A 184 -11.76 -8.43 30.33
C LYS A 184 -12.46 -7.25 31.00
N ASP A 185 -11.72 -6.17 31.25
CA ASP A 185 -12.31 -4.84 31.43
C ASP A 185 -11.94 -3.97 30.22
N PRO A 186 -12.91 -3.40 29.50
CA PRO A 186 -12.64 -2.56 28.31
C PRO A 186 -11.96 -1.23 28.64
N GLU A 187 -11.74 -0.92 29.92
CA GLU A 187 -11.13 0.34 30.37
C GLU A 187 -9.60 0.28 30.52
N ASP A 188 -9.02 -0.93 30.47
CA ASP A 188 -7.59 -1.19 30.71
C ASP A 188 -6.80 -1.58 29.44
N GLU A 189 -7.22 -1.11 28.26
CA GLU A 189 -6.42 -1.32 27.04
C GLU A 189 -5.08 -0.53 27.10
N PRO A 190 -3.93 -1.17 26.86
CA PRO A 190 -2.63 -0.50 26.86
C PRO A 190 -2.51 0.43 25.65
N CYS A 191 -1.68 1.47 25.78
CA CYS A 191 -1.40 2.38 24.69
C CYS A 191 -0.67 1.63 23.56
N LEU A 192 -1.27 1.48 22.38
CA LEU A 192 -0.64 0.77 21.26
C LEU A 192 0.61 1.47 20.66
N ILE A 193 0.93 2.68 21.12
CA ILE A 193 2.12 3.43 20.67
C ILE A 193 3.33 3.09 21.54
N CYS A 194 3.20 3.09 22.88
CA CYS A 194 4.29 2.77 23.81
C CYS A 194 4.20 1.36 24.43
N MET A 195 3.07 0.68 24.25
CA MET A 195 2.71 -0.61 24.84
C MET A 195 2.62 -0.62 26.37
N GLU A 196 2.46 0.54 26.99
CA GLU A 196 2.30 0.71 28.45
C GLU A 196 0.84 0.99 28.83
N GLN A 197 0.47 0.75 30.09
CA GLN A 197 -0.86 1.09 30.59
C GLN A 197 -1.10 2.60 30.48
N ILE A 198 -2.25 2.99 29.93
CA ILE A 198 -2.60 4.40 29.83
C ILE A 198 -2.95 4.92 31.23
N VAL A 199 -2.14 5.83 31.77
CA VAL A 199 -2.50 6.53 33.00
C VAL A 199 -3.71 7.43 32.72
N THR A 200 -4.80 7.29 33.47
CA THR A 200 -6.10 7.95 33.20
C THR A 200 -5.99 9.48 32.98
N ARG A 201 -5.09 10.16 33.71
CA ARG A 201 -4.85 11.61 33.58
C ARG A 201 -4.14 12.04 32.29
N GLU A 202 -3.53 11.09 31.59
CA GLU A 202 -2.82 11.27 30.33
C GLU A 202 -3.55 10.57 29.17
N LYS A 203 -4.76 10.04 29.39
CA LYS A 203 -5.56 9.39 28.35
C LYS A 203 -6.18 10.43 27.42
N GLU A 204 -5.90 10.32 26.13
CA GLU A 204 -6.64 11.02 25.08
C GLU A 204 -7.42 10.01 24.23
N THR A 205 -8.73 10.24 24.13
CA THR A 205 -9.67 9.42 23.35
C THR A 205 -10.08 10.17 22.09
N LEU A 206 -9.81 9.58 20.92
CA LEU A 206 -10.17 10.13 19.63
C LEU A 206 -11.66 9.95 19.32
N ARG A 207 -12.16 10.62 18.25
CA ARG A 207 -13.56 10.46 17.77
C ARG A 207 -13.89 9.02 17.34
N CYS A 208 -12.89 8.24 16.93
CA CYS A 208 -12.96 6.80 16.63
C CYS A 208 -12.98 5.92 17.87
N LYS A 209 -13.02 6.50 19.08
CA LYS A 209 -13.05 5.81 20.37
C LYS A 209 -11.75 5.08 20.80
N HIS A 210 -10.75 4.99 19.93
CA HIS A 210 -9.39 4.57 20.33
C HIS A 210 -8.74 5.58 21.28
N SER A 211 -8.06 5.07 22.30
CA SER A 211 -7.41 5.84 23.36
C SER A 211 -5.89 5.65 23.34
N PHE A 212 -5.14 6.70 23.66
CA PHE A 212 -3.67 6.68 23.74
C PHE A 212 -3.18 7.58 24.88
N CYS A 213 -1.91 7.43 25.27
CA CYS A 213 -1.26 8.48 26.08
C CYS A 213 -1.17 9.77 25.26
N ARG A 214 -1.46 10.92 25.88
CA ARG A 214 -1.48 12.24 25.25
C ARG A 214 -0.20 12.53 24.49
N ASP A 215 0.95 12.30 25.12
CA ASP A 215 2.24 12.59 24.50
C ASP A 215 2.56 11.63 23.36
N CYS A 216 2.12 10.37 23.45
CA CYS A 216 2.22 9.40 22.37
C CYS A 216 1.38 9.83 21.16
N LEU A 217 0.13 10.24 21.40
CA LEU A 217 -0.77 10.71 20.35
C LEU A 217 -0.27 11.99 19.71
N LYS A 218 0.21 12.95 20.52
CA LYS A 218 0.80 14.21 20.04
C LYS A 218 2.02 13.95 19.14
N ARG A 219 2.92 13.04 19.54
CA ARG A 219 4.04 12.63 18.69
C ARG A 219 3.57 11.97 17.40
N ALA A 220 2.62 11.04 17.46
CA ALA A 220 2.07 10.39 16.26
C ALA A 220 1.46 11.41 15.29
N PHE A 221 0.66 12.35 15.79
CA PHE A 221 0.00 13.38 15.00
C PHE A 221 0.95 14.42 14.43
N HIS A 222 2.10 14.66 15.07
CA HIS A 222 3.16 15.49 14.51
C HIS A 222 3.69 14.92 13.18
N TYR A 223 3.80 13.59 13.07
CA TYR A 223 4.21 12.93 11.82
C TYR A 223 3.06 12.78 10.84
N LYS A 224 1.92 12.26 11.30
CA LYS A 224 0.73 12.04 10.47
C LYS A 224 -0.52 12.13 11.33
N PRO A 225 -1.48 13.02 11.02
CA PRO A 225 -2.65 13.22 11.86
C PRO A 225 -3.72 12.14 11.62
N VAL A 226 -3.35 10.86 11.72
CA VAL A 226 -4.24 9.70 11.59
C VAL A 226 -4.22 8.90 12.88
N CYS A 227 -5.38 8.33 13.26
CA CYS A 227 -5.47 7.41 14.38
C CYS A 227 -4.53 6.22 14.13
N PRO A 228 -3.56 5.93 15.03
CA PRO A 228 -2.64 4.80 14.86
C PRO A 228 -3.31 3.43 14.83
N THR A 229 -4.54 3.30 15.35
CA THR A 229 -5.27 2.02 15.38
C THR A 229 -6.11 1.79 14.12
N CYS A 230 -6.87 2.79 13.66
CA CYS A 230 -7.82 2.60 12.54
C CYS A 230 -7.51 3.42 11.29
N GLY A 231 -6.58 4.38 11.36
CA GLY A 231 -6.22 5.26 10.25
C GLY A 231 -7.16 6.45 10.01
N GLN A 232 -8.20 6.66 10.84
CA GLN A 232 -9.08 7.83 10.68
C GLN A 232 -8.29 9.15 10.81
N LEU A 233 -8.53 10.10 9.91
CA LEU A 233 -7.83 11.38 9.83
C LEU A 233 -8.38 12.43 10.85
N TYR A 234 -7.49 13.20 11.47
CA TYR A 234 -7.77 14.20 12.52
C TYR A 234 -7.15 15.58 12.25
N GLY A 235 -6.62 15.80 11.05
CA GLY A 235 -6.03 17.08 10.64
C GLY A 235 -5.80 17.14 9.13
N THR A 236 -5.11 18.17 8.67
CA THR A 236 -4.72 18.28 7.26
C THR A 236 -3.52 17.38 6.99
N LEU A 237 -3.70 16.39 6.12
CA LEU A 237 -2.60 15.56 5.67
C LEU A 237 -1.74 16.35 4.70
N THR A 238 -0.43 16.41 4.95
CA THR A 238 0.55 16.95 4.00
C THR A 238 1.50 15.84 3.60
N GLY A 239 1.79 15.72 2.30
CA GLY A 239 2.69 14.68 1.80
C GLY A 239 4.13 15.14 1.61
N THR A 240 4.92 14.27 0.98
CA THR A 240 6.36 14.39 0.76
C THR A 240 6.70 14.67 -0.71
N GLN A 241 5.78 15.28 -1.46
CA GLN A 241 6.08 15.78 -2.80
C GLN A 241 7.20 16.83 -2.74
N PRO A 242 8.23 16.74 -3.60
CA PRO A 242 9.29 17.74 -3.65
C PRO A 242 8.80 19.15 -4.01
N GLU A 243 9.56 20.15 -3.57
CA GLU A 243 9.28 21.56 -3.84
C GLU A 243 9.68 21.99 -5.24
N GLY A 244 9.23 23.18 -5.65
CA GLY A 244 9.47 23.72 -7.00
C GLY A 244 8.66 23.04 -8.11
N GLY A 245 7.73 22.16 -7.74
CA GLY A 245 6.82 21.52 -8.67
C GLY A 245 5.74 22.46 -9.22
N THR A 246 5.30 22.20 -10.44
CA THR A 246 4.18 22.90 -11.07
C THR A 246 3.12 21.92 -11.55
N MET A 247 1.85 22.34 -11.44
CA MET A 247 0.71 21.66 -12.06
C MET A 247 -0.01 22.68 -12.96
N THR A 248 -0.08 22.43 -14.26
CA THR A 248 -0.81 23.27 -15.22
C THR A 248 -1.99 22.49 -15.79
N VAL A 249 -3.07 23.21 -16.11
CA VAL A 249 -4.31 22.61 -16.60
C VAL A 249 -4.71 23.32 -17.88
N THR A 250 -4.88 22.54 -18.95
CA THR A 250 -5.36 23.01 -20.25
C THR A 250 -6.56 22.17 -20.69
N LYS A 251 -7.21 22.59 -21.77
CA LYS A 251 -8.40 21.92 -22.31
C LYS A 251 -8.25 21.69 -23.81
N ASN A 252 -8.80 20.58 -24.26
CA ASN A 252 -8.90 20.21 -25.67
C ASN A 252 -10.37 19.86 -25.99
N SER A 253 -10.81 20.14 -27.21
CA SER A 253 -12.15 19.80 -27.70
C SER A 253 -12.32 18.31 -28.00
N SER A 254 -11.23 17.55 -28.18
CA SER A 254 -11.30 16.11 -28.42
C SER A 254 -11.86 15.35 -27.22
N SER A 255 -12.67 14.33 -27.49
CA SER A 255 -13.30 13.50 -26.46
C SER A 255 -12.46 12.29 -26.10
N LEU A 256 -12.49 11.91 -24.82
CA LEU A 256 -11.95 10.63 -24.36
C LEU A 256 -12.92 9.48 -24.70
N PRO A 257 -12.41 8.26 -24.97
CA PRO A 257 -13.24 7.07 -25.07
C PRO A 257 -14.16 6.90 -23.85
N GLY A 258 -15.47 6.77 -24.09
CA GLY A 258 -16.51 6.71 -23.05
C GLY A 258 -17.16 8.07 -22.70
N TYR A 259 -16.62 9.19 -23.20
CA TYR A 259 -17.07 10.55 -22.86
C TYR A 259 -17.32 11.43 -24.11
N LYS A 260 -17.97 10.88 -25.14
CA LYS A 260 -18.17 11.51 -26.47
C LYS A 260 -18.82 12.90 -26.48
N LYS A 261 -19.50 13.29 -25.39
CA LYS A 261 -20.18 14.59 -25.25
C LYS A 261 -19.31 15.69 -24.64
N TYR A 262 -18.10 15.35 -24.20
CA TYR A 262 -17.21 16.22 -23.45
C TYR A 262 -15.87 16.37 -24.17
N GLY A 263 -15.23 17.53 -24.00
CA GLY A 263 -13.82 17.69 -24.32
C GLY A 263 -12.93 16.94 -23.32
N THR A 264 -11.63 17.21 -23.37
CA THR A 264 -10.61 16.62 -22.50
C THR A 264 -9.91 17.72 -21.72
N ILE A 265 -9.80 17.56 -20.41
CA ILE A 265 -8.90 18.33 -19.56
C ILE A 265 -7.55 17.62 -19.54
N ILE A 266 -6.49 18.37 -19.80
CA ILE A 266 -5.11 17.90 -19.77
C ILE A 266 -4.42 18.54 -18.57
N ILE A 267 -3.89 17.71 -17.68
CA ILE A 267 -3.12 18.14 -16.52
C ILE A 267 -1.67 17.80 -16.77
N GLN A 268 -0.79 18.79 -16.74
CA GLN A 268 0.65 18.58 -16.83
C GLN A 268 1.29 18.86 -15.48
N TYR A 269 2.01 17.88 -14.97
CA TYR A 269 2.82 17.98 -13.78
C TYR A 269 4.29 18.03 -14.16
N TYR A 270 5.03 18.91 -13.50
CA TYR A 270 6.48 18.94 -13.56
C TYR A 270 7.03 19.04 -12.15
N ILE A 271 7.92 18.13 -11.78
CA ILE A 271 8.69 18.18 -10.54
C ILE A 271 10.17 18.16 -10.93
N PRO A 272 10.96 19.19 -10.61
CA PRO A 272 12.39 19.21 -10.94
C PRO A 272 13.17 18.19 -10.10
N SER A 273 14.29 17.71 -10.65
CA SER A 273 15.30 16.97 -9.87
C SER A 273 15.83 17.84 -8.74
N GLY A 274 16.28 17.22 -7.66
CA GLY A 274 16.77 17.96 -6.49
C GLY A 274 17.43 17.07 -5.47
N ILE A 275 17.53 17.55 -4.23
CA ILE A 275 18.12 16.85 -3.09
C ILE A 275 17.02 16.44 -2.12
N GLN A 276 17.10 15.22 -1.61
CA GLN A 276 16.15 14.67 -0.65
C GLN A 276 16.23 15.38 0.70
N LYS A 277 15.08 15.76 1.25
CA LYS A 277 14.95 16.39 2.57
C LYS A 277 14.77 15.32 3.66
N GLU A 278 14.76 15.72 4.93
CA GLU A 278 14.57 14.84 6.09
C GLU A 278 13.31 13.95 6.01
N ALA A 279 12.26 14.41 5.33
CA ALA A 279 11.02 13.64 5.17
C ALA A 279 11.08 12.58 4.04
N HIS A 280 12.17 12.52 3.27
CA HIS A 280 12.36 11.58 2.17
C HIS A 280 13.17 10.34 2.61
N PRO A 281 13.16 9.23 1.85
CA PRO A 281 13.80 7.99 2.25
C PRO A 281 15.30 8.08 2.48
N ASN A 282 16.03 8.89 1.69
CA ASN A 282 17.48 9.04 1.77
C ASN A 282 17.87 10.53 1.84
N PRO A 283 17.74 11.21 3.00
CA PRO A 283 18.07 12.62 3.15
C PRO A 283 19.50 12.95 2.67
N GLY A 284 19.66 14.08 1.98
CA GLY A 284 20.95 14.53 1.41
C GLY A 284 21.33 13.89 0.07
N GLN A 285 20.70 12.78 -0.34
CA GLN A 285 20.94 12.18 -1.65
C GLN A 285 20.15 12.89 -2.77
N PRO A 286 20.65 12.91 -4.01
CA PRO A 286 19.89 13.43 -5.13
C PRO A 286 18.67 12.54 -5.42
N TYR A 287 17.63 13.14 -6.01
CA TYR A 287 16.53 12.43 -6.64
C TYR A 287 16.27 12.95 -8.05
N GLU A 288 15.78 12.07 -8.92
CA GLU A 288 15.39 12.40 -10.29
C GLU A 288 13.94 12.88 -10.35
N GLY A 289 13.73 14.06 -10.93
CA GLY A 289 12.42 14.66 -11.17
C GLY A 289 11.60 13.97 -12.26
N VAL A 290 10.40 14.49 -12.54
CA VAL A 290 9.50 13.94 -13.56
C VAL A 290 8.70 15.02 -14.28
N SER A 291 8.31 14.73 -15.52
CA SER A 291 7.24 15.41 -16.22
C SER A 291 6.18 14.38 -16.58
N ARG A 292 4.91 14.63 -16.22
CA ARG A 292 3.80 13.70 -16.44
C ARG A 292 2.55 14.42 -16.90
N THR A 293 1.86 13.81 -17.85
CA THR A 293 0.58 14.28 -18.36
C THR A 293 -0.52 13.33 -17.93
N ALA A 294 -1.65 13.88 -17.47
CA ALA A 294 -2.85 13.14 -17.13
C ALA A 294 -4.09 13.74 -17.82
N TYR A 295 -5.11 12.92 -17.98
CA TYR A 295 -6.32 13.26 -18.73
C TYR A 295 -7.58 13.04 -17.88
N LEU A 296 -8.54 13.95 -18.01
CA LEU A 296 -9.89 13.83 -17.46
C LEU A 296 -10.90 14.30 -18.52
N PRO A 297 -12.14 13.79 -18.52
CA PRO A 297 -13.18 14.38 -19.36
C PRO A 297 -13.51 15.80 -18.85
N ASP A 298 -13.75 16.76 -19.75
CA ASP A 298 -14.25 18.10 -19.38
C ASP A 298 -15.76 18.09 -19.09
N SER A 299 -16.16 17.18 -18.20
CA SER A 299 -17.48 17.10 -17.60
C SER A 299 -17.55 17.88 -16.28
N SER A 300 -18.74 18.01 -15.70
CA SER A 300 -18.91 18.58 -14.35
C SER A 300 -18.08 17.83 -13.31
N GLU A 301 -18.14 16.50 -13.34
CA GLU A 301 -17.39 15.61 -12.45
C GLU A 301 -15.88 15.72 -12.66
N GLY A 302 -15.42 15.72 -13.92
CA GLY A 302 -13.99 15.87 -14.23
C GLY A 302 -13.44 17.21 -13.75
N ARG A 303 -14.19 18.31 -13.93
CA ARG A 303 -13.81 19.64 -13.40
C ARG A 303 -13.76 19.68 -11.88
N MET A 304 -14.64 18.95 -11.19
CA MET A 304 -14.57 18.82 -9.73
C MET A 304 -13.29 18.10 -9.30
N ILE A 305 -12.99 16.95 -9.92
CA ILE A 305 -11.77 16.19 -9.63
C ILE A 305 -10.51 17.04 -9.86
N VAL A 306 -10.45 17.88 -10.89
CA VAL A 306 -9.31 18.79 -11.10
C VAL A 306 -9.08 19.73 -9.92
N LYS A 307 -10.15 20.27 -9.31
CA LYS A 307 -10.04 21.13 -8.12
C LYS A 307 -9.50 20.35 -6.92
N LEU A 308 -9.94 19.11 -6.76
CA LEU A 308 -9.45 18.22 -5.70
C LEU A 308 -7.98 17.85 -5.93
N LEU A 309 -7.59 17.50 -7.17
CA LEU A 309 -6.21 17.22 -7.53
C LEU A 309 -5.30 18.44 -7.31
N ARG A 310 -5.79 19.65 -7.61
CA ARG A 310 -5.07 20.90 -7.28
C ARG A 310 -4.80 20.99 -5.78
N ARG A 311 -5.84 20.83 -4.97
CA ARG A 311 -5.72 20.86 -3.51
C ARG A 311 -4.76 19.78 -3.00
N ALA A 312 -4.83 18.57 -3.54
CA ALA A 312 -3.91 17.48 -3.22
C ALA A 312 -2.47 17.82 -3.62
N PHE A 313 -2.25 18.45 -4.77
CA PHE A 313 -0.93 18.91 -5.22
C PHE A 313 -0.37 19.98 -4.28
N ASP A 314 -1.18 20.97 -3.91
CA ASP A 314 -0.79 22.04 -2.99
C ASP A 314 -0.47 21.49 -1.59
N GLN A 315 -1.16 20.41 -1.18
CA GLN A 315 -0.87 19.65 0.05
C GLN A 315 0.24 18.61 -0.12
N LYS A 316 0.98 18.62 -1.24
CA LYS A 316 2.12 17.73 -1.49
C LYS A 316 1.77 16.23 -1.54
N LEU A 317 0.53 15.88 -1.91
CA LEU A 317 -0.01 14.52 -1.86
C LEU A 317 -0.01 13.79 -3.22
N ILE A 318 0.27 14.46 -4.34
CA ILE A 318 0.23 13.82 -5.67
C ILE A 318 1.48 12.96 -5.92
N PHE A 319 2.64 13.45 -5.50
CA PHE A 319 3.91 12.77 -5.67
C PHE A 319 4.63 12.49 -4.34
N THR A 320 5.67 11.67 -4.41
CA THR A 320 6.65 11.44 -3.35
C THR A 320 8.00 11.08 -3.99
N VAL A 321 9.07 10.99 -3.19
CA VAL A 321 10.34 10.38 -3.61
C VAL A 321 10.38 8.94 -3.11
N GLY A 322 10.72 8.01 -3.97
CA GLY A 322 10.82 6.60 -3.60
C GLY A 322 11.31 5.71 -4.73
N GLN A 323 10.86 4.46 -4.69
CA GLN A 323 11.11 3.47 -5.73
C GLN A 323 10.01 3.51 -6.78
N SER A 324 10.37 3.66 -8.06
CA SER A 324 9.44 3.52 -9.18
C SER A 324 8.94 2.08 -9.28
N SER A 325 7.62 1.88 -9.22
CA SER A 325 7.01 0.56 -9.38
C SER A 325 7.20 -0.04 -10.77
N THR A 326 7.32 0.81 -11.81
CA THR A 326 7.46 0.37 -13.20
C THR A 326 8.90 0.08 -13.60
N SER A 327 9.87 0.86 -13.10
CA SER A 327 11.28 0.72 -13.48
C SER A 327 12.17 0.12 -12.38
N GLY A 328 11.69 0.04 -11.15
CA GLY A 328 12.49 -0.40 -9.98
C GLY A 328 13.54 0.62 -9.52
N ARG A 329 13.70 1.76 -10.21
CA ARG A 329 14.68 2.79 -9.86
C ARG A 329 14.32 3.46 -8.53
N ASN A 330 15.29 3.56 -7.63
CA ASN A 330 15.20 4.32 -6.38
C ASN A 330 15.49 5.81 -6.62
N ASN A 331 15.24 6.64 -5.60
CA ASN A 331 15.56 8.06 -5.60
C ASN A 331 14.94 8.80 -6.80
N THR A 332 13.68 8.50 -7.11
CA THR A 332 12.94 9.14 -8.20
C THR A 332 11.58 9.61 -7.71
N VAL A 333 11.02 10.62 -8.38
CA VAL A 333 9.67 11.10 -8.10
C VAL A 333 8.63 10.10 -8.63
N THR A 334 7.77 9.63 -7.74
CA THR A 334 6.73 8.63 -8.03
C THR A 334 5.33 9.14 -7.66
N TRP A 335 4.28 8.50 -8.19
CA TRP A 335 2.91 8.80 -7.79
C TRP A 335 2.69 8.38 -6.33
N ASN A 336 1.85 9.11 -5.59
CA ASN A 336 1.60 8.87 -4.16
C ASN A 336 0.13 8.43 -3.91
N ASP A 337 -0.20 7.25 -4.44
CA ASP A 337 -1.50 6.55 -4.30
C ASP A 337 -2.76 7.28 -4.82
N ILE A 338 -2.59 8.36 -5.58
CA ILE A 338 -3.69 8.99 -6.32
C ILE A 338 -3.49 8.66 -7.80
N HIS A 339 -4.30 7.74 -8.31
CA HIS A 339 -4.15 7.25 -9.68
C HIS A 339 -4.54 8.31 -10.69
N HIS A 340 -3.72 8.41 -11.73
CA HIS A 340 -3.93 9.31 -12.85
C HIS A 340 -4.07 8.53 -14.15
N LYS A 341 -4.90 9.04 -15.06
CA LYS A 341 -4.98 8.52 -16.42
C LYS A 341 -3.93 9.16 -17.30
N THR A 342 -2.82 8.48 -17.51
CA THR A 342 -1.67 8.96 -18.30
C THR A 342 -1.77 8.59 -19.78
N SER A 343 -2.82 7.87 -20.19
CA SER A 343 -3.12 7.56 -21.59
C SER A 343 -4.56 7.95 -21.90
N THR A 344 -4.82 8.39 -23.13
CA THR A 344 -6.18 8.62 -23.64
C THR A 344 -6.84 7.34 -24.17
N HIS A 345 -6.09 6.22 -24.26
CA HIS A 345 -6.54 4.95 -24.84
C HIS A 345 -6.03 3.73 -24.05
N GLY A 346 -6.44 2.53 -24.45
CA GLY A 346 -5.95 1.26 -23.88
C GLY A 346 -6.60 0.87 -22.55
N GLY A 347 -7.61 1.61 -22.09
CA GLY A 347 -8.38 1.27 -20.90
C GLY A 347 -7.53 1.19 -19.61
N PRO A 348 -8.06 0.57 -18.54
CA PRO A 348 -7.43 0.57 -17.23
C PRO A 348 -6.02 -0.04 -17.20
N THR A 349 -5.75 -1.06 -18.03
CA THR A 349 -4.46 -1.77 -18.08
C THR A 349 -3.32 -0.92 -18.63
N HIS A 350 -3.64 0.11 -19.41
CA HIS A 350 -2.68 1.07 -19.94
C HIS A 350 -2.83 2.45 -19.30
N TYR A 351 -3.40 2.51 -18.09
CA TYR A 351 -3.66 3.76 -17.37
C TYR A 351 -4.45 4.77 -18.23
N GLY A 352 -5.38 4.28 -19.05
CA GLY A 352 -6.13 5.11 -19.98
C GLY A 352 -7.61 4.80 -20.04
N TYR A 353 -8.23 5.26 -21.12
CA TYR A 353 -9.67 5.20 -21.35
C TYR A 353 -10.02 4.18 -22.46
N PRO A 354 -11.25 3.64 -22.49
CA PRO A 354 -12.36 3.88 -21.56
C PRO A 354 -12.15 3.19 -20.20
N ASP A 355 -12.60 3.84 -19.13
CA ASP A 355 -12.63 3.28 -17.77
C ASP A 355 -13.79 3.90 -16.99
N PRO A 356 -14.97 3.27 -17.01
CA PRO A 356 -16.18 3.87 -16.44
C PRO A 356 -16.12 4.05 -14.92
N GLY A 357 -15.25 3.31 -14.22
CA GLY A 357 -15.12 3.40 -12.77
C GLY A 357 -14.05 4.39 -12.28
N TYR A 358 -13.27 5.00 -13.17
CA TYR A 358 -12.10 5.78 -12.76
C TYR A 358 -12.46 7.02 -11.93
N LEU A 359 -13.47 7.80 -12.34
CA LEU A 359 -13.80 9.06 -11.67
C LEU A 359 -14.26 8.84 -10.22
N SER A 360 -15.03 7.78 -9.96
CA SER A 360 -15.39 7.36 -8.60
C SER A 360 -14.15 6.91 -7.81
N ARG A 361 -13.30 6.05 -8.40
CA ARG A 361 -12.12 5.52 -7.68
C ARG A 361 -11.13 6.63 -7.29
N VAL A 362 -10.87 7.60 -8.18
CA VAL A 362 -9.96 8.70 -7.85
C VAL A 362 -10.54 9.63 -6.79
N GLN A 363 -11.87 9.82 -6.75
CA GLN A 363 -12.53 10.54 -5.65
C GLN A 363 -12.37 9.79 -4.32
N ASP A 364 -12.53 8.47 -4.31
CA ASP A 364 -12.32 7.66 -3.10
C ASP A 364 -10.86 7.73 -2.63
N GLU A 365 -9.90 7.69 -3.54
CA GLU A 365 -8.46 7.83 -3.24
C GLU A 365 -8.14 9.21 -2.66
N LEU A 366 -8.69 10.28 -3.23
CA LEU A 366 -8.57 11.65 -2.73
C LEU A 366 -9.18 11.78 -1.33
N LYS A 367 -10.36 11.20 -1.12
CA LYS A 367 -11.06 11.17 0.15
C LYS A 367 -10.25 10.46 1.24
N VAL A 368 -9.63 9.33 0.93
CA VAL A 368 -8.72 8.62 1.85
C VAL A 368 -7.53 9.50 2.28
N LYS A 369 -7.09 10.42 1.39
CA LYS A 369 -6.03 11.41 1.69
C LYS A 369 -6.58 12.69 2.34
N GLY A 370 -7.87 12.76 2.67
CA GLY A 370 -8.51 13.91 3.32
C GLY A 370 -8.89 15.06 2.38
N ILE A 371 -9.02 14.77 1.08
CA ILE A 371 -9.35 15.73 0.03
C ILE A 371 -10.79 15.49 -0.45
N GLU A 372 -11.70 16.38 -0.07
CA GLU A 372 -13.14 16.34 -0.39
C GLU A 372 -13.65 17.70 -0.89
#